data_AF-A0A1G4J361-F1
#
_entry.id   AF-A0A1G4J361-F1
#
_cell.length_a   1.000
_cell.length_b   1.000
_cell.length_c   1.000
_cell.angle_alpha   90.00
_cell.angle_beta   90.00
_cell.angle_gamma   90.00
#
_symmetry.space_group_name_H-M   'P 1'
#
loop_
_entity.id
_entity.type
_entity.pdbx_description
1 polymer ?
#
loop_
_entity_poly.entity_id
_entity_poly.type
_entity_poly.pdbx_seq_one_letter_code
_entity_poly.pdbx_strand_id
1 'polypeptide(L)'
;MTADSDSLVYTKQALEPCVFQELPLVKEPVLQKVLSAKLLANLDILRKSAVESRINGDDSHGKDMLSQFQNQFSGMSCTASMVQHASTLALDAQYTQHQEALKSSRLSVDFDKDATPEGPLPAALDQLESKIGPSGRNDENLTELRNRLLGKNGDKPGLVSESNSPMEKQMQVQNNIQEELISDMSQLVSGLKQGAEAFQAALNDDSTVLKATEIGLQATSRSLHDLGGKLKRYHNSKVGLLFYLTCILFMFVSLIITYLIIKIFPKM
;
A
#
# COMPACT_ATOMS: atom_id res chain seq x y z
N MET A 1 -21.48 28.76 -32.68
CA MET A 1 -21.54 27.42 -33.33
C MET A 1 -20.17 26.87 -33.75
N THR A 2 -19.04 27.57 -33.57
CA THR A 2 -17.69 27.06 -33.92
C THR A 2 -16.71 26.98 -32.73
N ALA A 3 -16.91 27.78 -31.67
CA ALA A 3 -15.92 27.92 -30.59
C ALA A 3 -15.65 26.62 -29.82
N ASP A 4 -16.67 25.80 -29.55
CA ASP A 4 -16.50 24.61 -28.72
C ASP A 4 -16.00 23.39 -29.50
N SER A 5 -16.40 23.22 -30.76
CA SER A 5 -15.85 22.18 -31.64
C SER A 5 -14.36 22.43 -31.91
N ASP A 6 -13.98 23.69 -32.07
CA ASP A 6 -12.59 24.09 -32.23
C ASP A 6 -11.81 23.79 -30.94
N SER A 7 -12.39 24.02 -29.76
CA SER A 7 -11.76 23.69 -28.46
C SER A 7 -11.46 22.19 -28.29
N LEU A 8 -12.33 21.30 -28.78
CA LEU A 8 -12.12 19.84 -28.74
C LEU A 8 -11.01 19.40 -29.70
N VAL A 9 -10.91 20.06 -30.86
CA VAL A 9 -9.83 19.82 -31.82
C VAL A 9 -8.48 20.34 -31.27
N TYR A 10 -8.47 21.51 -30.63
CA TYR A 10 -7.27 22.05 -29.96
C TYR A 10 -6.81 21.17 -28.79
N THR A 11 -7.74 20.66 -27.97
CA THR A 11 -7.40 19.73 -26.90
C THR A 11 -6.88 18.41 -27.45
N LYS A 12 -7.48 17.87 -28.52
CA LYS A 12 -6.94 16.69 -29.21
C LYS A 12 -5.51 16.94 -29.70
N GLN A 13 -5.25 18.07 -30.36
CA GLN A 13 -3.92 18.43 -30.88
C GLN A 13 -2.89 18.68 -29.76
N ALA A 14 -3.33 19.10 -28.58
CA ALA A 14 -2.48 19.24 -27.40
C ALA A 14 -2.20 17.90 -26.68
N LEU A 15 -3.13 16.95 -26.74
CA LEU A 15 -2.96 15.60 -26.16
C LEU A 15 -2.26 14.61 -27.10
N GLU A 16 -2.32 14.82 -28.42
CA GLU A 16 -1.65 14.01 -29.43
C GLU A 16 -0.12 13.88 -29.22
N PRO A 17 0.65 14.94 -28.91
CA PRO A 17 2.08 14.80 -28.60
C PRO A 17 2.35 14.00 -27.32
N CYS A 18 1.43 14.01 -26.33
CA CYS A 18 1.54 13.15 -25.14
C CYS A 18 1.33 11.66 -25.44
N VAL A 19 0.73 11.34 -26.59
CA VAL A 19 0.43 9.96 -27.02
C VAL A 19 1.45 9.47 -28.05
N PHE A 20 1.97 10.35 -28.91
CA PHE A 20 2.81 9.96 -30.05
C PHE A 20 4.27 10.46 -30.01
N GLN A 21 4.60 11.55 -29.32
CA GLN A 21 5.96 12.14 -29.40
C GLN A 21 6.89 11.78 -28.21
N GLU A 22 6.38 11.22 -27.11
CA GLU A 22 7.20 10.79 -25.96
C GLU A 22 6.99 9.33 -25.50
N LEU A 23 6.57 8.45 -26.41
CA LEU A 23 6.70 7.00 -26.21
C LEU A 23 7.92 6.33 -26.88
N PRO A 24 9.03 7.00 -27.25
CA PRO A 24 10.27 6.27 -27.46
C PRO A 24 10.84 5.95 -26.08
N LEU A 25 10.63 4.71 -25.63
CA LEU A 25 11.63 4.01 -24.84
C LEU A 25 12.08 4.74 -23.55
N VAL A 26 11.17 5.37 -22.81
CA VAL A 26 11.54 5.83 -21.46
C VAL A 26 11.71 4.58 -20.60
N LYS A 27 12.96 4.36 -20.19
CA LYS A 27 13.50 3.22 -19.43
C LYS A 27 12.78 2.90 -18.12
N GLU A 28 11.78 3.70 -17.73
CA GLU A 28 11.11 3.62 -16.44
C GLU A 28 9.62 3.31 -16.61
N PRO A 29 9.20 2.05 -16.36
CA PRO A 29 7.80 1.64 -16.49
C PRO A 29 6.88 2.36 -15.49
N VAL A 30 7.43 2.90 -14.41
CA VAL A 30 6.70 3.74 -13.43
C VAL A 30 6.24 5.05 -14.07
N LEU A 31 7.12 5.76 -14.78
CA LEU A 31 6.78 7.03 -15.39
C LEU A 31 5.71 6.85 -16.47
N GLN A 32 5.85 5.80 -17.28
CA GLN A 32 4.87 5.45 -18.31
C GLN A 32 3.48 5.16 -17.70
N LYS A 33 3.43 4.49 -16.54
CA LYS A 33 2.18 4.25 -15.81
C LYS A 33 1.57 5.54 -15.27
N VAL A 34 2.37 6.46 -14.74
CA VAL A 34 1.89 7.75 -14.23
C VAL A 34 1.36 8.62 -15.37
N LEU A 35 2.09 8.71 -16.48
CA LEU A 35 1.68 9.50 -17.64
C LEU A 35 0.41 8.95 -18.28
N SER A 36 0.32 7.63 -18.49
CA SER A 36 -0.90 7.00 -19.02
C SER A 36 -2.09 7.14 -18.06
N ALA A 37 -1.88 7.02 -16.75
CA ALA A 37 -2.94 7.25 -15.75
C ALA A 37 -3.41 8.72 -15.73
N LYS A 38 -2.50 9.68 -15.87
CA LYS A 38 -2.85 11.11 -15.98
C LYS A 38 -3.63 11.42 -17.25
N LEU A 39 -3.22 10.82 -18.38
CA LEU A 39 -3.95 10.97 -19.64
C LEU A 39 -5.37 10.41 -19.54
N LEU A 40 -5.54 9.22 -18.95
CA LEU A 40 -6.87 8.64 -18.71
C LEU A 40 -7.72 9.51 -17.77
N ALA A 41 -7.15 10.04 -16.69
CA ALA A 41 -7.87 10.95 -15.80
C ALA A 41 -8.33 12.23 -16.53
N ASN A 42 -7.49 12.79 -17.40
CA ASN A 42 -7.86 13.95 -18.21
C ASN A 42 -8.97 13.62 -19.22
N LEU A 43 -8.93 12.44 -19.84
CA LEU A 43 -10.00 11.95 -20.72
C LEU A 43 -11.30 11.72 -19.95
N ASP A 44 -11.24 11.24 -18.71
CA ASP A 44 -12.42 11.07 -17.85
C ASP A 44 -13.03 12.41 -17.43
N ILE A 45 -12.21 13.43 -17.17
CA ILE A 45 -12.68 14.79 -16.90
C ILE A 45 -13.40 15.36 -18.13
N LEU A 46 -12.82 15.20 -19.32
CA LEU A 46 -13.43 15.65 -20.59
C LEU A 46 -14.72 14.87 -20.90
N ARG A 47 -14.75 13.58 -20.60
CA ARG A 47 -15.97 12.77 -20.71
C ARG A 47 -17.04 13.27 -19.75
N LYS A 48 -16.67 13.55 -18.51
CA LYS A 48 -17.59 14.03 -17.48
C LYS A 48 -18.17 15.39 -17.86
N SER A 49 -17.36 16.32 -18.36
CA SER A 49 -17.86 17.62 -18.84
C SER A 49 -18.78 17.46 -20.06
N ALA A 50 -18.46 16.58 -21.01
CA ALA A 50 -19.35 16.29 -22.14
C ALA A 50 -20.70 15.67 -21.71
N VAL A 51 -20.68 14.79 -20.71
CA VAL A 51 -21.89 14.17 -20.13
C VAL A 51 -22.70 15.17 -19.31
N GLU A 52 -22.05 16.04 -18.56
CA GLU A 52 -22.69 17.10 -17.76
C GLU A 52 -23.38 18.13 -18.64
N SER A 53 -22.75 18.54 -19.76
CA SER A 53 -23.38 19.39 -20.78
C SER A 53 -24.64 18.75 -21.37
N ARG A 54 -24.67 17.42 -21.53
CA ARG A 54 -25.86 16.69 -22.00
C ARG A 54 -26.99 16.67 -20.97
N ILE A 55 -26.67 16.66 -19.67
CA ILE A 55 -27.67 16.63 -18.60
C ILE A 55 -28.25 18.02 -18.35
N ASN A 56 -27.43 19.08 -18.50
CA ASN A 56 -27.79 20.45 -18.11
C ASN A 56 -28.43 21.30 -19.22
N GLY A 57 -28.38 20.90 -20.50
CA GLY A 57 -29.05 21.69 -21.55
C GLY A 57 -28.95 21.14 -22.98
N ASP A 58 -30.10 21.18 -23.66
CA ASP A 58 -30.35 21.01 -25.10
C ASP A 58 -29.99 19.64 -25.72
N ASP A 59 -31.00 18.76 -25.83
CA ASP A 59 -30.92 17.37 -26.30
C ASP A 59 -30.23 17.20 -27.67
N SER A 60 -30.24 18.25 -28.50
CA SER A 60 -29.61 18.24 -29.83
C SER A 60 -28.10 18.53 -29.77
N HIS A 61 -27.69 19.52 -28.97
CA HIS A 61 -26.30 20.00 -28.91
C HIS A 61 -25.42 19.10 -28.02
N GLY A 62 -25.98 18.55 -26.93
CA GLY A 62 -25.28 17.59 -26.07
C GLY A 62 -25.03 16.23 -26.74
N LYS A 63 -25.91 15.83 -27.67
CA LYS A 63 -25.75 14.58 -28.43
C LYS A 63 -24.63 14.68 -29.47
N ASP A 64 -24.49 15.84 -30.11
CA ASP A 64 -23.45 16.09 -31.12
C ASP A 64 -22.05 16.24 -30.48
N MET A 65 -21.95 16.88 -29.31
CA MET A 65 -20.68 16.91 -28.58
C MET A 65 -20.24 15.55 -28.06
N LEU A 66 -21.18 14.73 -27.55
CA LEU A 66 -20.86 13.40 -27.05
C LEU A 66 -20.42 12.46 -28.17
N SER A 67 -21.06 12.53 -29.34
CA SER A 67 -20.66 11.74 -30.51
C SER A 67 -19.30 12.20 -31.07
N GLN A 68 -19.05 13.51 -31.11
CA GLN A 68 -17.74 14.07 -31.50
C GLN A 68 -16.63 13.65 -30.52
N PHE A 69 -16.88 13.71 -29.21
CA PHE A 69 -15.94 13.22 -28.19
C PHE A 69 -15.66 11.72 -28.37
N GLN A 70 -16.71 10.91 -28.52
CA GLN A 70 -16.57 9.46 -28.68
C GLN A 70 -15.78 9.09 -29.95
N ASN A 71 -16.01 9.81 -31.05
CA ASN A 71 -15.30 9.57 -32.30
C ASN A 71 -13.84 10.04 -32.24
N GLN A 72 -13.55 11.15 -31.57
CA GLN A 72 -12.19 11.72 -31.52
C GLN A 72 -11.29 11.06 -30.46
N PHE A 73 -11.84 10.61 -29.33
CA PHE A 73 -11.07 10.11 -28.18
C PHE A 73 -11.16 8.60 -27.96
N SER A 74 -11.94 7.84 -28.75
CA SER A 74 -11.99 6.38 -28.67
C SER A 74 -10.65 5.71 -28.98
N GLY A 75 -9.94 6.20 -30.01
CA GLY A 75 -8.58 5.73 -30.32
C GLY A 75 -7.59 6.05 -29.20
N MET A 76 -7.64 7.27 -28.67
CA MET A 76 -6.72 7.76 -27.65
C MET A 76 -6.93 7.07 -26.28
N SER A 77 -8.17 6.84 -25.90
CA SER A 77 -8.50 6.07 -24.68
C SER A 77 -8.04 4.61 -24.79
N CYS A 78 -8.21 4.00 -25.97
CA CYS A 78 -7.74 2.65 -26.23
C CYS A 78 -6.21 2.56 -26.13
N THR A 79 -5.46 3.44 -26.81
CA THR A 79 -4.00 3.43 -26.75
C THR A 79 -3.48 3.72 -25.34
N ALA A 80 -4.08 4.66 -24.63
CA ALA A 80 -3.73 4.97 -23.24
C ALA A 80 -3.96 3.78 -22.30
N SER A 81 -5.09 3.09 -22.45
CA SER A 81 -5.40 1.89 -21.67
C SER A 81 -4.44 0.74 -21.99
N MET A 82 -4.05 0.57 -23.27
CA MET A 82 -3.06 -0.43 -23.66
C MET A 82 -1.69 -0.14 -23.05
N VAL A 83 -1.25 1.11 -23.08
CA VAL A 83 0.02 1.56 -22.48
C VAL A 83 0.02 1.37 -20.96
N GLN A 84 -1.10 1.66 -20.30
CA GLN A 84 -1.25 1.42 -18.86
C GLN A 84 -1.17 -0.07 -18.53
N HIS A 85 -1.82 -0.93 -19.32
CA HIS A 85 -1.75 -2.38 -19.14
C HIS A 85 -0.34 -2.92 -19.40
N ALA A 86 0.35 -2.43 -20.44
CA ALA A 86 1.72 -2.84 -20.75
C ALA A 86 2.70 -2.44 -19.63
N SER A 87 2.60 -1.20 -19.12
CA SER A 87 3.46 -0.70 -18.05
C SER A 87 3.20 -1.37 -16.70
N THR A 88 1.94 -1.69 -16.38
CA THR A 88 1.59 -2.47 -15.17
C THR A 88 2.16 -3.89 -15.23
N LEU A 89 2.01 -4.57 -16.36
CA LEU A 89 2.58 -5.90 -16.55
C LEU A 89 4.11 -5.90 -16.44
N ALA A 90 4.78 -4.87 -16.97
CA ALA A 90 6.23 -4.71 -16.83
C ALA A 90 6.66 -4.46 -15.37
N LEU A 91 5.90 -3.66 -14.61
CA LEU A 91 6.16 -3.44 -13.18
C LEU A 91 5.94 -4.69 -12.34
N ASP A 92 4.88 -5.44 -12.63
CA ASP A 92 4.58 -6.68 -11.93
C ASP A 92 5.70 -7.71 -12.15
N ALA A 93 6.23 -7.81 -13.37
CA ALA A 93 7.38 -8.66 -13.68
C ALA A 93 8.65 -8.25 -12.89
N GLN A 94 8.93 -6.96 -12.77
CA GLN A 94 10.05 -6.46 -11.94
C GLN A 94 9.82 -6.77 -10.46
N TYR A 95 8.61 -6.57 -9.97
CA TYR A 95 8.26 -6.87 -8.59
C TYR A 95 8.41 -8.36 -8.27
N THR A 96 7.95 -9.26 -9.15
CA THR A 96 8.13 -10.71 -8.97
C THR A 96 9.60 -11.09 -8.98
N GLN A 97 10.42 -10.51 -9.87
CA GLN A 97 11.86 -10.75 -9.91
C GLN A 97 12.55 -10.33 -8.60
N HIS A 98 12.20 -9.15 -8.07
CA HIS A 98 12.70 -8.70 -6.76
C HIS A 98 12.24 -9.62 -5.62
N GLN A 99 10.99 -10.09 -5.66
CA GLN A 99 10.47 -11.00 -4.65
C GLN A 99 11.19 -12.35 -4.68
N GLU A 100 11.50 -12.88 -5.87
CA GLU A 100 12.27 -14.11 -6.04
C GLU A 100 13.72 -13.95 -5.57
N ALA A 101 14.37 -12.82 -5.86
CA ALA A 101 15.71 -12.53 -5.36
C ALA A 101 15.76 -12.44 -3.81
N LEU A 102 14.72 -11.88 -3.19
CA LEU A 102 14.59 -11.85 -1.73
C LEU A 102 14.32 -13.25 -1.14
N LYS A 103 13.55 -14.09 -1.84
CA LYS A 103 13.31 -15.47 -1.44
C LYS A 103 14.56 -16.34 -1.58
N SER A 104 15.32 -16.20 -2.66
CA SER A 104 16.56 -16.96 -2.88
C SER A 104 17.66 -16.53 -1.92
N SER A 105 17.78 -15.25 -1.58
CA SER A 105 18.71 -14.77 -0.54
C SER A 105 18.40 -15.32 0.86
N ARG A 106 17.15 -15.74 1.13
CA ARG A 106 16.78 -16.44 2.38
C ARG A 106 17.04 -17.94 2.33
N LEU A 107 17.22 -18.52 1.14
CA LEU A 107 17.36 -19.97 0.94
C LEU A 107 18.82 -20.42 0.76
N SER A 108 19.78 -19.50 0.59
CA SER A 108 21.22 -19.80 0.62
C SER A 108 21.81 -19.52 2.01
N VAL A 109 21.32 -20.22 3.04
CA VAL A 109 22.13 -20.46 4.23
C VAL A 109 22.72 -21.85 4.06
N ASP A 110 23.92 -21.91 3.49
CA ASP A 110 24.73 -23.12 3.44
C ASP A 110 25.03 -23.56 4.88
N PHE A 111 24.24 -24.51 5.40
CA PHE A 111 24.49 -25.15 6.70
C PHE A 111 25.50 -26.31 6.62
N ASP A 112 26.16 -26.52 5.47
CA ASP A 112 26.95 -27.72 5.19
C ASP A 112 28.47 -27.47 5.05
N LYS A 113 28.95 -26.34 5.56
CA LYS A 113 30.39 -26.15 5.82
C LYS A 113 30.66 -26.29 7.31
N ASP A 114 30.70 -27.54 7.77
CA ASP A 114 31.80 -28.11 8.55
C ASP A 114 31.31 -29.35 9.33
N ALA A 115 31.32 -30.50 8.65
CA ALA A 115 31.40 -31.81 9.31
C ALA A 115 32.81 -32.35 9.01
N THR A 116 33.80 -32.21 9.90
CA THR A 116 34.09 -33.12 11.03
C THR A 116 35.49 -32.77 11.60
N PRO A 117 35.97 -33.34 12.72
CA PRO A 117 35.30 -33.83 13.94
C PRO A 117 36.00 -33.33 15.24
N GLU A 118 35.47 -33.72 16.40
CA GLU A 118 36.06 -33.64 17.77
C GLU A 118 35.78 -32.36 18.59
N GLY A 119 34.76 -32.43 19.46
CA GLY A 119 34.64 -31.53 20.62
C GLY A 119 33.20 -31.35 21.12
N PRO A 120 32.79 -31.95 22.27
CA PRO A 120 31.45 -31.76 22.83
C PRO A 120 31.29 -30.35 23.42
N LEU A 121 30.40 -29.55 22.84
CA LEU A 121 30.07 -28.18 23.28
C LEU A 121 28.64 -28.10 23.85
N PRO A 122 28.46 -28.43 25.14
CA PRO A 122 27.50 -27.73 25.99
C PRO A 122 28.18 -26.84 27.05
N ALA A 123 29.52 -26.72 27.07
CA ALA A 123 30.26 -26.03 28.13
C ALA A 123 30.66 -24.56 27.83
N ALA A 124 30.41 -24.04 26.62
CA ALA A 124 30.84 -22.68 26.25
C ALA A 124 29.82 -21.57 26.59
N LEU A 125 28.56 -21.91 26.87
CA LEU A 125 27.57 -20.91 27.32
C LEU A 125 27.73 -20.62 28.82
N ASP A 126 27.92 -21.63 29.66
CA ASP A 126 28.12 -21.46 31.11
C ASP A 126 29.48 -20.82 31.47
N GLN A 127 30.48 -20.93 30.59
CA GLN A 127 31.78 -20.25 30.77
C GLN A 127 31.76 -18.77 30.35
N LEU A 128 30.75 -18.33 29.60
CA LEU A 128 30.61 -16.92 29.22
C LEU A 128 29.82 -16.15 30.29
N GLU A 129 28.84 -16.79 30.92
CA GLU A 129 28.00 -16.17 31.96
C GLU A 129 28.75 -16.04 33.32
N SER A 130 29.68 -16.95 33.62
CA SER A 130 30.55 -16.84 34.81
C SER A 130 31.69 -15.83 34.69
N LYS A 131 31.85 -15.18 33.53
CA LYS A 131 32.88 -14.16 33.28
C LYS A 131 32.34 -12.72 33.38
N ILE A 132 31.05 -12.56 33.64
CA ILE A 132 30.36 -11.27 33.73
C ILE A 132 29.92 -11.05 35.20
N GLY A 133 30.90 -10.73 36.05
CA GLY A 133 30.70 -10.12 37.37
C GLY A 133 31.68 -10.63 38.46
N PRO A 134 32.15 -9.80 39.41
CA PRO A 134 32.33 -8.35 39.41
C PRO A 134 33.75 -7.95 38.95
N SER A 135 33.84 -6.74 38.39
CA SER A 135 35.07 -6.03 38.02
C SER A 135 36.11 -6.02 39.13
N GLY A 136 37.38 -6.23 38.76
CA GLY A 136 38.50 -6.03 39.66
C GLY A 136 39.84 -6.59 39.19
N ARG A 137 39.87 -7.54 38.24
CA ARG A 137 41.13 -8.25 37.88
C ARG A 137 41.59 -8.13 36.43
N ASN A 138 40.73 -7.64 35.52
CA ASN A 138 41.10 -7.45 34.12
C ASN A 138 41.49 -6.00 33.78
N ASP A 139 41.09 -5.03 34.60
CA ASP A 139 41.49 -3.64 34.39
C ASP A 139 42.98 -3.45 34.68
N GLU A 140 43.53 -4.13 35.68
CA GLU A 140 44.96 -4.07 36.02
C GLU A 140 45.85 -4.58 34.88
N ASN A 141 45.48 -5.70 34.22
CA ASN A 141 46.24 -6.26 33.10
C ASN A 141 46.18 -5.40 31.84
N LEU A 142 45.03 -4.77 31.54
CA LEU A 142 44.90 -3.88 30.39
C LEU A 142 45.60 -2.53 30.65
N THR A 143 45.57 -2.05 31.89
CA THR A 143 46.30 -0.84 32.31
C THR A 143 47.81 -1.06 32.33
N GLU A 144 48.27 -2.26 32.69
CA GLU A 144 49.68 -2.66 32.67
C GLU A 144 50.20 -2.88 31.24
N LEU A 145 49.41 -3.50 30.35
CA LEU A 145 49.74 -3.58 28.91
C LEU A 145 49.81 -2.19 28.27
N ARG A 146 48.90 -1.29 28.63
CA ARG A 146 48.83 0.10 28.15
C ARG A 146 50.04 0.91 28.60
N ASN A 147 50.45 0.79 29.87
CA ASN A 147 51.67 1.42 30.38
C ASN A 147 52.94 0.85 29.73
N ARG A 148 52.93 -0.42 29.33
CA ARG A 148 54.06 -1.06 28.64
C ARG A 148 54.16 -0.72 27.16
N LEU A 149 53.01 -0.47 26.51
CA LEU A 149 52.92 -0.02 25.12
C LEU A 149 53.22 1.48 24.96
N LEU A 150 52.90 2.31 25.97
CA LEU A 150 53.11 3.76 25.94
C LEU A 150 54.37 4.23 26.70
N GLY A 151 54.89 3.43 27.65
CA GLY A 151 56.03 3.79 28.51
C GLY A 151 57.42 3.48 27.95
N LYS A 152 57.52 2.86 26.76
CA LYS A 152 58.82 2.48 26.17
C LYS A 152 59.28 3.49 25.12
N ASN A 153 59.49 4.75 25.50
CA ASN A 153 60.13 5.76 24.63
C ASN A 153 60.94 6.80 25.41
N GLY A 154 61.53 6.45 26.56
CA GLY A 154 62.27 7.43 27.36
C GLY A 154 63.25 6.86 28.39
N ASP A 155 64.10 5.91 28.01
CA ASP A 155 65.28 5.59 28.82
C ASP A 155 66.33 6.73 28.70
N LYS A 156 66.18 7.75 29.56
CA LYS A 156 67.29 8.53 30.09
C LYS A 156 67.13 8.61 31.61
N PRO A 157 68.09 8.11 32.40
CA PRO A 157 67.99 8.13 33.84
C PRO A 157 68.36 9.52 34.34
N GLY A 158 67.41 10.17 35.02
CA GLY A 158 67.67 11.37 35.80
C GLY A 158 66.80 12.56 35.40
N LEU A 159 65.61 12.68 35.98
CA LEU A 159 65.28 13.79 36.86
C LEU A 159 63.91 13.56 37.52
N VAL A 160 63.81 14.10 38.72
CA VAL A 160 62.73 13.98 39.69
C VAL A 160 61.57 14.89 39.29
N SER A 161 60.36 14.40 39.56
CA SER A 161 59.11 15.13 39.86
C SER A 161 58.39 15.95 38.79
N GLU A 162 57.07 15.87 38.92
CA GLU A 162 56.05 16.80 38.42
C GLU A 162 55.90 16.90 36.90
N SER A 163 55.24 15.89 36.34
CA SER A 163 54.51 16.07 35.09
C SER A 163 53.16 15.39 35.23
N ASN A 164 52.16 16.17 35.63
CA ASN A 164 50.78 15.94 35.21
C ASN A 164 50.78 15.97 33.68
N SER A 165 51.08 14.83 33.05
CA SER A 165 51.28 14.80 31.61
C SER A 165 49.95 15.15 30.92
N PRO A 166 49.94 16.05 29.92
CA PRO A 166 48.73 16.39 29.16
C PRO A 166 48.06 15.16 28.53
N MET A 167 48.82 14.08 28.37
CA MET A 167 48.39 12.80 27.84
C MET A 167 47.44 12.06 28.79
N GLU A 168 47.69 12.09 30.11
CA GLU A 168 46.81 11.47 31.13
C GLU A 168 45.42 12.15 31.16
N LYS A 169 45.39 13.48 31.09
CA LYS A 169 44.14 14.27 31.00
C LYS A 169 43.40 13.99 29.70
N GLN A 170 44.11 13.92 28.56
CA GLN A 170 43.51 13.60 27.28
C GLN A 170 42.94 12.18 27.25
N MET A 171 43.56 11.26 27.99
CA MET A 171 43.11 9.89 28.17
C MET A 171 41.80 9.78 28.94
N GLN A 172 41.68 10.54 30.03
CA GLN A 172 40.49 10.59 30.86
C GLN A 172 39.29 11.18 30.11
N VAL A 173 39.54 12.19 29.26
CA VAL A 173 38.52 12.74 28.36
C VAL A 173 38.07 11.70 27.32
N GLN A 174 38.99 10.94 26.74
CA GLN A 174 38.65 9.90 25.76
C GLN A 174 37.83 8.74 26.37
N ASN A 175 38.16 8.32 27.59
CA ASN A 175 37.39 7.30 28.31
C ASN A 175 35.99 7.79 28.67
N ASN A 176 35.85 9.03 29.14
CA ASN A 176 34.52 9.61 29.42
C ASN A 176 33.65 9.66 28.16
N ILE A 177 34.23 10.04 27.01
CA ILE A 177 33.51 10.07 25.73
C ILE A 177 33.11 8.66 25.29
N GLN A 178 33.96 7.64 25.51
CA GLN A 178 33.60 6.25 25.20
C GLN A 178 32.50 5.70 26.10
N GLU A 179 32.53 6.01 27.40
CA GLU A 179 31.48 5.62 28.34
C GLU A 179 30.13 6.29 27.98
N GLU A 180 30.16 7.58 27.65
CA GLU A 180 29.00 8.34 27.20
C GLU A 180 28.43 7.77 25.88
N LEU A 181 29.29 7.43 24.92
CA LEU A 181 28.87 6.81 23.66
C LEU A 181 28.22 5.43 23.89
N ILE A 182 28.78 4.61 24.77
CA ILE A 182 28.23 3.29 25.10
C ILE A 182 26.87 3.44 25.78
N SER A 183 26.74 4.41 26.70
CA SER A 183 25.47 4.75 27.34
C SER A 183 24.43 5.20 26.31
N ASP A 184 24.80 6.09 25.39
CA ASP A 184 23.92 6.58 24.33
C ASP A 184 23.49 5.47 23.37
N MET A 185 24.41 4.58 22.98
CA MET A 185 24.08 3.43 22.15
C MET A 185 23.14 2.46 22.87
N SER A 186 23.36 2.22 24.17
CA SER A 186 22.47 1.39 25.00
C SER A 186 21.08 2.01 25.14
N GLN A 187 21.00 3.33 25.31
CA GLN A 187 19.75 4.07 25.39
C GLN A 187 19.02 4.08 24.04
N LEU A 188 19.75 4.21 22.93
CA LEU A 188 19.20 4.16 21.58
C LEU A 188 18.67 2.76 21.24
N VAL A 189 19.40 1.70 21.59
CA VAL A 189 18.95 0.30 21.42
C VAL A 189 17.75 0.01 22.31
N SER A 190 17.72 0.51 23.54
CA SER A 190 16.56 0.38 24.43
C SER A 190 15.35 1.12 23.88
N GLY A 191 15.54 2.34 23.33
CA GLY A 191 14.51 3.09 22.63
C GLY A 191 14.03 2.39 21.36
N LEU A 192 14.93 1.74 20.61
CA LEU A 192 14.58 0.94 19.43
C LEU A 192 13.76 -0.28 19.81
N LYS A 193 14.15 -0.99 20.89
CA LYS A 193 13.42 -2.13 21.43
C LYS A 193 12.01 -1.70 21.86
N GLN A 194 11.89 -0.61 22.61
CA GLN A 194 10.60 -0.10 23.06
C GLN A 194 9.75 0.40 21.89
N GLY A 195 10.37 1.03 20.88
CA GLY A 195 9.72 1.41 19.63
C GLY A 195 9.23 0.20 18.83
N ALA A 196 10.02 -0.88 18.77
CA ALA A 196 9.63 -2.13 18.11
C ALA A 196 8.48 -2.83 18.85
N GLU A 197 8.49 -2.85 20.18
CA GLU A 197 7.37 -3.39 20.99
C GLU A 197 6.10 -2.56 20.79
N ALA A 198 6.19 -1.22 20.80
CA ALA A 198 5.06 -0.34 20.52
C ALA A 198 4.52 -0.51 19.09
N PHE A 199 5.42 -0.65 18.11
CA PHE A 199 5.03 -0.90 16.72
C PHE A 199 4.38 -2.27 16.55
N GLN A 200 4.88 -3.30 17.23
CA GLN A 200 4.28 -4.63 17.23
C GLN A 200 2.89 -4.62 17.88
N ALA A 201 2.71 -3.87 18.96
CA ALA A 201 1.40 -3.69 19.60
C ALA A 201 0.42 -2.97 18.66
N ALA A 202 0.85 -1.89 18.01
CA ALA A 202 0.04 -1.16 17.02
C ALA A 202 -0.35 -2.05 15.83
N LEU A 203 0.58 -2.85 15.30
CA LEU A 203 0.31 -3.80 14.22
C LEU A 203 -0.73 -4.86 14.61
N ASN A 204 -0.69 -5.34 15.86
CA ASN A 204 -1.64 -6.32 16.35
C ASN A 204 -3.05 -5.71 16.50
N ASP A 205 -3.11 -4.45 16.96
CA ASP A 205 -4.36 -3.70 17.04
C ASP A 205 -4.94 -3.45 15.64
N ASP A 206 -4.11 -2.98 14.70
CA ASP A 206 -4.48 -2.79 13.29
C ASP A 206 -4.94 -4.09 12.63
N SER A 207 -4.28 -5.22 12.92
CA SER A 207 -4.70 -6.55 12.42
C SER A 207 -6.10 -6.92 12.93
N THR A 208 -6.41 -6.57 14.19
CA THR A 208 -7.73 -6.78 14.79
C THR A 208 -8.79 -5.89 14.12
N VAL A 209 -8.48 -4.61 13.88
CA VAL A 209 -9.38 -3.68 13.18
C VAL A 209 -9.60 -4.12 11.73
N LEU A 210 -8.57 -4.58 11.03
CA LEU A 210 -8.68 -5.11 9.67
C LEU A 210 -9.58 -6.34 9.64
N LYS A 211 -9.43 -7.27 10.59
CA LYS A 211 -10.30 -8.44 10.69
C LYS A 211 -11.74 -8.09 11.01
N ALA A 212 -11.97 -7.12 11.90
CA ALA A 212 -13.31 -6.61 12.17
C ALA A 212 -13.94 -5.97 10.91
N THR A 213 -13.12 -5.23 10.15
CA THR A 213 -13.54 -4.62 8.88
C THR A 213 -13.82 -5.67 7.82
N GLU A 214 -13.03 -6.73 7.72
CA GLU A 214 -13.26 -7.87 6.84
C GLU A 214 -14.60 -8.55 7.15
N ILE A 215 -14.87 -8.82 8.43
CA ILE A 215 -16.15 -9.42 8.86
C ILE A 215 -17.32 -8.48 8.52
N GLY A 216 -17.18 -7.17 8.76
CA GLY A 216 -18.18 -6.17 8.40
C GLY A 216 -18.43 -6.10 6.90
N LEU A 217 -17.37 -6.15 6.09
CA LEU A 217 -17.43 -6.15 4.63
C LEU A 217 -18.07 -7.44 4.11
N GLN A 218 -17.75 -8.59 4.72
CA GLN A 218 -18.38 -9.86 4.39
C GLN A 218 -19.87 -9.88 4.73
N ALA A 219 -20.27 -9.35 5.90
CA ALA A 219 -21.66 -9.20 6.29
C ALA A 219 -22.44 -8.26 5.34
N THR A 220 -21.80 -7.17 4.93
CA THR A 220 -22.35 -6.22 3.94
C THR A 220 -22.48 -6.87 2.57
N SER A 221 -21.46 -7.62 2.12
CA SER A 221 -21.48 -8.36 0.86
C SER A 221 -22.59 -9.40 0.82
N ARG A 222 -22.79 -10.16 1.91
CA ARG A 222 -23.90 -11.11 2.04
C ARG A 222 -25.26 -10.41 1.98
N SER A 223 -25.39 -9.26 2.66
CA SER A 223 -26.63 -8.47 2.65
C SER A 223 -26.92 -7.89 1.26
N LEU A 224 -25.91 -7.37 0.56
CA LEU A 224 -26.02 -6.89 -0.82
C LEU A 224 -26.35 -8.03 -1.79
N HIS A 225 -25.78 -9.22 -1.59
CA HIS A 225 -26.07 -10.39 -2.40
C HIS A 225 -27.51 -10.88 -2.18
N ASP A 226 -28.00 -10.92 -0.93
CA ASP A 226 -29.39 -11.27 -0.63
C ASP A 226 -30.38 -10.22 -1.16
N LEU A 227 -30.06 -8.93 -1.01
CA LEU A 227 -30.82 -7.83 -1.60
C LEU A 227 -30.83 -7.92 -3.13
N GLY A 228 -29.67 -8.19 -3.76
CA GLY A 228 -29.55 -8.39 -5.20
C GLY A 228 -30.32 -9.63 -5.67
N GLY A 229 -30.32 -10.71 -4.89
CA GLY A 229 -31.10 -11.92 -5.13
C GLY A 229 -32.61 -11.67 -5.04
N LYS A 230 -33.05 -10.91 -4.04
CA LYS A 230 -34.44 -10.45 -3.87
C LYS A 230 -34.87 -9.51 -4.98
N LEU A 231 -34.00 -8.59 -5.42
CA LEU A 231 -34.28 -7.66 -6.53
C LEU A 231 -34.33 -8.40 -7.87
N LYS A 232 -33.44 -9.37 -8.10
CA LYS A 232 -33.45 -10.24 -9.28
C LYS A 232 -34.69 -11.14 -9.28
N ARG A 233 -35.09 -11.68 -8.12
CA ARG A 233 -36.37 -12.39 -7.96
C ARG A 233 -37.56 -11.47 -8.18
N TYR A 234 -37.53 -10.22 -7.72
CA TYR A 234 -38.59 -9.25 -7.95
C TYR A 234 -38.73 -8.90 -9.44
N HIS A 235 -37.60 -8.72 -10.14
CA HIS A 235 -37.58 -8.48 -11.59
C HIS A 235 -38.05 -9.70 -12.39
N ASN A 236 -37.71 -10.93 -11.98
CA ASN A 236 -38.18 -12.16 -12.66
C ASN A 236 -39.56 -12.65 -12.21
N SER A 237 -40.04 -12.23 -11.04
CA SER A 237 -41.31 -12.67 -10.47
C SER A 237 -42.43 -11.80 -11.00
N LYS A 238 -42.70 -11.86 -12.31
CA LYS A 238 -44.04 -11.70 -12.91
C LYS A 238 -44.97 -10.70 -12.20
N VAL A 239 -44.47 -9.54 -11.78
CA VAL A 239 -45.27 -8.54 -11.04
C VAL A 239 -46.39 -8.06 -11.95
N GLY A 240 -46.10 -7.95 -13.26
CA GLY A 240 -47.10 -7.75 -14.29
C GLY A 240 -48.17 -8.85 -14.32
N LEU A 241 -47.83 -10.14 -14.22
CA LEU A 241 -48.82 -11.23 -14.28
C LEU A 241 -49.75 -11.22 -13.06
N LEU A 242 -49.23 -11.00 -11.84
CA LEU A 242 -50.09 -10.87 -10.66
C LEU A 242 -50.97 -9.62 -10.73
N PHE A 243 -50.46 -8.52 -11.29
CA PHE A 243 -51.25 -7.32 -11.53
C PHE A 243 -52.37 -7.58 -12.56
N TYR A 244 -52.08 -8.23 -13.69
CA TYR A 244 -53.08 -8.62 -14.69
C TYR A 244 -54.12 -9.58 -14.10
N LEU A 245 -53.69 -10.58 -13.33
CA LEU A 245 -54.58 -11.53 -12.64
C LEU A 245 -55.53 -10.80 -11.66
N THR A 246 -55.00 -9.85 -10.89
CA THR A 246 -55.79 -9.06 -9.94
C THR A 246 -56.77 -8.13 -10.65
N CYS A 247 -56.38 -7.50 -11.75
CA CYS A 247 -57.29 -6.71 -12.59
C CYS A 247 -58.44 -7.55 -13.17
N ILE A 248 -58.14 -8.74 -13.69
CA ILE A 248 -59.17 -9.66 -14.21
C ILE A 248 -60.13 -10.08 -13.09
N LEU A 249 -59.60 -10.43 -11.91
CA LEU A 249 -60.43 -10.80 -10.77
C LEU A 249 -61.32 -9.64 -10.31
N PHE A 250 -60.77 -8.42 -10.25
CA PHE A 250 -61.53 -7.22 -9.88
C PHE A 250 -62.65 -6.92 -10.89
N MET A 251 -62.42 -7.14 -12.18
CA MET A 251 -63.44 -7.00 -13.22
C MET A 251 -64.60 -7.99 -13.02
N PHE A 252 -64.33 -9.24 -12.64
CA PHE A 252 -65.39 -10.22 -12.35
C PHE A 252 -66.16 -9.86 -11.07
N VAL A 253 -65.46 -9.44 -10.02
CA VAL A 253 -66.09 -9.05 -8.74
C VAL A 253 -67.00 -7.83 -8.94
N SER A 254 -66.57 -6.81 -9.68
CA SER A 254 -67.40 -5.63 -9.96
C SER A 254 -68.66 -5.97 -10.77
N LEU A 255 -68.56 -6.94 -11.70
CA LEU A 255 -69.71 -7.43 -12.46
C LEU A 255 -70.69 -8.18 -11.55
N ILE A 256 -70.20 -9.03 -10.64
CA ILE A 256 -71.05 -9.73 -9.65
C ILE A 256 -71.76 -8.73 -8.74
N ILE A 257 -71.05 -7.70 -8.25
CA ILE A 257 -71.63 -6.65 -7.41
C ILE A 257 -72.72 -5.89 -8.19
N THR A 258 -72.45 -5.52 -9.44
CA THR A 258 -73.42 -4.82 -10.30
C THR A 258 -74.66 -5.69 -10.55
N TYR A 259 -74.48 -6.99 -10.80
CA TYR A 259 -75.57 -7.94 -10.94
C TYR A 259 -76.39 -8.10 -9.64
N LEU A 260 -75.72 -8.14 -8.48
CA LEU A 260 -76.38 -8.15 -7.17
C LEU A 260 -77.25 -6.90 -6.96
N ILE A 261 -76.74 -5.72 -7.33
CA ILE A 261 -77.49 -4.47 -7.27
C ILE A 261 -78.73 -4.54 -8.19
N ILE A 262 -78.59 -4.98 -9.44
CA ILE A 262 -79.72 -5.10 -10.37
C ILE A 262 -80.76 -6.12 -9.90
N LYS A 263 -80.35 -7.21 -9.23
CA LYS A 263 -81.26 -8.26 -8.73
C LYS A 263 -81.90 -7.92 -7.38
N ILE A 264 -81.28 -7.07 -6.56
CA ILE A 264 -81.85 -6.65 -5.27
C ILE A 264 -82.86 -5.49 -5.43
N PHE A 265 -82.67 -4.63 -6.43
CA PHE A 265 -83.58 -3.51 -6.74
C PHE A 265 -84.84 -3.76 -7.59
N PRO A 266 -85.15 -4.91 -8.20
CA PRO A 266 -86.38 -5.11 -8.96
C PRO A 266 -87.58 -5.45 -8.04
N LYS A 267 -87.43 -5.30 -6.73
CA LYS A 267 -88.43 -5.61 -5.70
C LYS A 267 -88.70 -4.45 -4.72
N MET A 268 -88.39 -3.21 -5.11
CA MET A 268 -88.99 -2.01 -4.54
C MET A 268 -89.66 -1.19 -5.63
#